data_AF-A0A0R3WNU8-F1
#
_entry.id   AF-A0A0R3WNU8-F1
#
_cell.length_a   1.000
_cell.length_b   1.000
_cell.length_c   1.000
_cell.angle_alpha   90.00
_cell.angle_beta   90.00
_cell.angle_gamma   90.00
#
_symmetry.space_group_name_H-M   'P 1'
#
loop_
_entity.id
_entity.type
_entity.pdbx_description
1 polymer ?
#
loop_
_entity_poly.entity_id
_entity_poly.type
_entity_poly.pdbx_seq_one_letter_code
_entity_poly.pdbx_strand_id
1 'polypeptide(L)'
;MVKAYIQEDTGFVCGGNRHNCGTWMDKMGSSDKAGNRGKPATPRDGCAVELTGLAYAVIKWLERAHNMGGSTYYPYDGVNAPPHTTTATPRWTWGDWAAKIKNNFETRFWLPERSKDGDTCGQIDIRQGYYRDICDCSDPNAELQLRPNFLVAMTVCALLCIYLTLLLQAPDLFNPRNAWKALEITKKQLLGPLGMKTLDPRDKDYRCAYNNSDDSYDYSIAHGFNYHQGPEWLWLTGYYIRSRLVMAQRLTDLDPSMASIRAHVVRESQEILLRLNNHIRASPWRSLPELTQVNGEVS
;
A
#
# COMPACT_ATOMS: atom_id res chain seq x y z
N MET A 1 6.65 -13.66 20.22
CA MET A 1 6.46 -14.66 19.14
C MET A 1 5.70 -14.00 18.01
N VAL A 2 6.21 -14.07 16.78
CA VAL A 2 5.52 -13.52 15.60
C VAL A 2 4.47 -14.52 15.15
N LYS A 3 3.27 -14.06 14.79
CA LYS A 3 2.20 -14.89 14.21
C LYS A 3 1.78 -14.32 12.86
N ALA A 4 1.40 -15.19 11.95
CA ALA A 4 0.71 -14.85 10.71
C ALA A 4 -0.53 -15.75 10.62
N TYR A 5 -1.66 -15.18 10.21
CA TYR A 5 -2.94 -15.86 10.16
C TYR A 5 -3.86 -15.21 9.12
N ILE A 6 -4.93 -15.91 8.76
CA ILE A 6 -6.00 -15.37 7.92
C ILE A 6 -7.16 -14.99 8.83
N GLN A 7 -7.65 -13.77 8.70
CA GLN A 7 -8.89 -13.36 9.35
C GLN A 7 -10.06 -14.13 8.75
N GLU A 8 -10.81 -14.85 9.58
CA GLU A 8 -11.88 -15.71 9.11
C GLU A 8 -13.01 -14.91 8.46
N ASP A 9 -13.38 -13.76 9.02
CA ASP A 9 -14.47 -12.91 8.56
C ASP A 9 -14.17 -12.21 7.23
N THR A 10 -12.97 -11.63 7.09
CA THR A 10 -12.56 -10.84 5.93
C THR A 10 -11.79 -11.63 4.87
N GLY A 11 -11.13 -12.71 5.25
CA GLY A 11 -10.16 -13.43 4.42
C GLY A 11 -8.81 -12.71 4.29
N PHE A 12 -8.56 -11.62 5.02
CA PHE A 12 -7.31 -10.88 4.93
C PHE A 12 -6.13 -11.62 5.55
N VAL A 13 -4.95 -11.40 4.98
CA VAL A 13 -3.69 -11.88 5.55
C VAL A 13 -3.24 -10.89 6.61
N CYS A 14 -3.10 -11.36 7.85
CA CYS A 14 -2.74 -10.53 8.98
C CYS A 14 -1.60 -11.16 9.77
N GLY A 15 -0.83 -10.34 10.49
CA GLY A 15 0.26 -10.87 11.29
C GLY A 15 1.06 -9.81 12.03
N GLY A 16 2.15 -10.26 12.65
CA GLY A 16 3.04 -9.40 13.42
C GLY A 16 2.52 -9.09 14.83
N ASN A 17 3.15 -8.10 15.43
CA ASN A 17 2.72 -7.38 16.63
C ASN A 17 3.50 -6.05 16.68
N ARG A 18 3.14 -5.17 17.61
CA ARG A 18 3.81 -3.87 17.86
C ARG A 18 5.33 -3.89 18.04
N HIS A 19 5.94 -5.06 18.27
CA HIS A 19 7.38 -5.24 18.48
C HIS A 19 8.09 -5.88 17.27
N ASN A 20 7.44 -5.95 16.10
CA ASN A 20 8.01 -6.53 14.89
C ASN A 20 7.96 -5.59 13.68
N CYS A 21 8.82 -5.89 12.72
CA CYS A 21 9.03 -5.17 11.47
C CYS A 21 8.87 -6.14 10.29
N GLY A 22 7.66 -6.69 10.11
CA GLY A 22 7.41 -7.76 9.13
C GLY A 22 7.11 -7.28 7.70
N THR A 23 7.04 -5.97 7.49
CA THR A 23 6.80 -5.34 6.18
C THR A 23 8.04 -4.60 5.74
N TRP A 24 8.09 -4.13 4.49
CA TRP A 24 9.26 -3.40 3.97
C TRP A 24 9.61 -2.10 4.74
N MET A 25 8.65 -1.55 5.50
CA MET A 25 8.91 -0.45 6.42
C MET A 25 9.50 -1.01 7.73
N ASP A 26 10.73 -1.49 7.70
CA ASP A 26 11.28 -2.47 8.67
C ASP A 26 12.28 -1.90 9.68
N LYS A 27 12.40 -0.57 9.80
CA LYS A 27 13.39 0.04 10.69
C LYS A 27 13.17 -0.35 12.16
N MET A 28 14.14 -1.11 12.69
CA MET A 28 14.28 -1.41 14.12
C MET A 28 15.21 -0.37 14.77
N GLY A 29 14.73 0.28 15.83
CA GLY A 29 15.51 1.26 16.58
C GLY A 29 16.73 0.62 17.26
N SER A 30 17.81 1.40 17.36
CA SER A 30 19.12 0.90 17.82
C SER A 30 19.92 1.90 18.66
N SER A 31 19.33 3.02 19.07
CA SER A 31 19.95 4.01 19.96
C SER A 31 19.58 3.73 21.41
N ASP A 32 20.57 3.44 22.24
CA ASP A 32 20.42 3.39 23.70
C ASP A 32 20.21 4.80 24.25
N LYS A 33 20.97 5.76 23.71
CA LYS A 33 20.99 7.17 24.12
C LYS A 33 19.62 7.83 23.98
N ALA A 34 18.95 7.60 22.87
CA ALA A 34 17.59 8.11 22.63
C ALA A 34 16.50 7.18 23.18
N GLY A 35 16.84 5.99 23.69
CA GLY A 35 15.88 5.03 24.26
C GLY A 35 14.99 4.31 23.24
N ASN A 36 15.41 4.24 21.97
CA ASN A 36 14.66 3.59 20.89
C ASN A 36 15.15 2.17 20.55
N ARG A 37 16.23 1.68 21.19
CA ARG A 37 16.77 0.33 20.95
C ARG A 37 15.69 -0.75 21.11
N GLY A 38 15.59 -1.62 20.10
CA GLY A 38 14.68 -2.77 20.09
C GLY A 38 13.20 -2.40 19.88
N LYS A 39 12.91 -1.15 19.54
CA LYS A 39 11.55 -0.68 19.23
C LYS A 39 11.41 -0.46 17.72
N PRO A 40 10.44 -1.09 17.04
CA PRO A 40 10.09 -0.76 15.67
C PRO A 40 9.71 0.72 15.51
N ALA A 41 10.18 1.36 14.43
CA ALA A 41 9.73 2.69 14.06
C ALA A 41 8.36 2.71 13.39
N THR A 42 8.09 1.67 12.60
CA THR A 42 6.88 1.52 11.79
C THR A 42 6.37 0.08 11.90
N PRO A 43 5.93 -0.37 13.10
CA PRO A 43 5.27 -1.66 13.20
C PRO A 43 3.97 -1.62 12.37
N ARG A 44 3.84 -2.54 11.42
CA ARG A 44 2.68 -2.67 10.55
C ARG A 44 2.05 -4.04 10.75
N ASP A 45 1.73 -4.31 12.01
CA ASP A 45 0.98 -5.51 12.40
C ASP A 45 -0.50 -5.36 12.06
N GLY A 46 -1.25 -6.47 12.14
CA GLY A 46 -2.60 -6.53 11.58
C GLY A 46 -2.55 -6.84 10.09
N CYS A 47 -3.46 -6.25 9.32
CA CYS A 47 -3.68 -6.58 7.91
C CYS A 47 -3.17 -5.45 7.00
N ALA A 48 -1.95 -5.60 6.49
CA ALA A 48 -1.33 -4.61 5.61
C ALA A 48 -1.98 -4.62 4.22
N VAL A 49 -2.22 -3.41 3.68
CA VAL A 49 -2.96 -3.22 2.42
C VAL A 49 -2.29 -3.92 1.24
N GLU A 50 -0.96 -3.85 1.13
CA GLU A 50 -0.22 -4.46 0.04
C GLU A 50 -0.18 -5.98 0.14
N LEU A 51 -0.08 -6.54 1.35
CA LEU A 51 -0.09 -7.99 1.56
C LEU A 51 -1.47 -8.56 1.25
N THR A 52 -2.54 -7.84 1.61
CA THR A 52 -3.91 -8.22 1.28
C THR A 52 -4.14 -8.19 -0.23
N GLY A 53 -3.70 -7.14 -0.92
CA GLY A 53 -3.77 -7.04 -2.39
C GLY A 53 -2.94 -8.12 -3.11
N LEU A 54 -1.72 -8.39 -2.65
CA LEU A 54 -0.86 -9.45 -3.19
C LEU A 54 -1.48 -10.84 -2.99
N ALA A 55 -2.02 -11.12 -1.80
CA ALA A 55 -2.69 -12.38 -1.50
C ALA A 55 -3.88 -12.59 -2.43
N TYR A 56 -4.75 -11.58 -2.56
CA TYR A 56 -5.87 -11.62 -3.50
C TYR A 56 -5.40 -11.90 -4.95
N ALA A 57 -4.35 -11.22 -5.38
CA ALA A 57 -3.79 -11.41 -6.71
C ALA A 57 -3.32 -12.86 -6.95
N VAL A 58 -2.59 -13.43 -5.98
CA VAL A 58 -2.14 -14.82 -6.03
C VAL A 58 -3.33 -15.79 -6.00
N ILE A 59 -4.31 -15.58 -5.14
CA ILE A 59 -5.51 -16.43 -5.04
C ILE A 59 -6.28 -16.45 -6.37
N LYS A 60 -6.49 -15.28 -6.99
CA LYS A 60 -7.12 -15.19 -8.32
C LYS A 60 -6.30 -15.90 -9.40
N TRP A 61 -4.97 -15.84 -9.32
CA TRP A 61 -4.10 -16.61 -10.21
C TRP A 61 -4.24 -18.11 -9.98
N LEU A 62 -4.29 -18.59 -8.73
CA LEU A 62 -4.48 -20.00 -8.38
C LEU A 62 -5.83 -20.54 -8.87
N GLU A 63 -6.90 -19.79 -8.68
CA GLU A 63 -8.23 -20.10 -9.22
C GLU A 63 -8.17 -20.31 -10.74
N ARG A 64 -7.52 -19.38 -11.45
CA ARG A 64 -7.36 -19.45 -12.90
C ARG A 64 -6.48 -20.62 -13.32
N ALA A 65 -5.38 -20.86 -12.60
CA ALA A 65 -4.45 -21.95 -12.84
C ALA A 65 -5.17 -23.30 -12.74
N HIS A 66 -6.02 -23.46 -11.72
CA HIS A 66 -6.88 -24.63 -11.56
C HIS A 66 -7.89 -24.76 -12.71
N ASN A 67 -8.56 -23.67 -13.09
CA ASN A 67 -9.63 -23.71 -14.09
C ASN A 67 -9.13 -23.90 -15.54
N MET A 68 -7.98 -23.35 -15.93
CA MET A 68 -7.48 -23.40 -17.32
C MET A 68 -6.77 -24.70 -17.68
N GLY A 69 -6.06 -25.32 -16.73
CA GLY A 69 -5.31 -26.56 -16.96
C GLY A 69 -5.90 -27.79 -16.27
N GLY A 70 -7.05 -27.62 -15.61
CA GLY A 70 -7.61 -28.62 -14.71
C GLY A 70 -6.57 -29.10 -13.69
N SER A 71 -6.63 -30.38 -13.34
CA SER A 71 -5.69 -31.01 -12.41
C SER A 71 -4.24 -31.13 -12.92
N THR A 72 -3.97 -30.82 -14.19
CA THR A 72 -2.64 -31.02 -14.80
C THR A 72 -1.70 -29.84 -14.60
N TYR A 73 -2.22 -28.60 -14.52
CA TYR A 73 -1.41 -27.41 -14.26
C TYR A 73 -1.40 -27.03 -12.77
N TYR A 74 -2.56 -27.06 -12.12
CA TYR A 74 -2.66 -26.81 -10.69
C TYR A 74 -3.82 -27.63 -10.07
N PRO A 75 -3.53 -28.73 -9.35
CA PRO A 75 -4.55 -29.70 -8.94
C PRO A 75 -5.43 -29.27 -7.76
N TYR A 76 -5.04 -28.22 -7.03
CA TYR A 76 -5.75 -27.80 -5.83
C TYR A 76 -6.83 -26.78 -6.18
N ASP A 77 -8.05 -27.01 -5.70
CA ASP A 77 -9.22 -26.15 -5.88
C ASP A 77 -9.42 -25.14 -4.73
N GLY A 78 -8.66 -25.29 -3.64
CA GLY A 78 -8.82 -24.50 -2.43
C GLY A 78 -7.98 -24.97 -1.24
N VAL A 79 -8.33 -24.44 -0.07
CA VAL A 79 -7.65 -24.66 1.22
C VAL A 79 -8.66 -24.90 2.34
N ASN A 80 -8.20 -25.47 3.45
CA ASN A 80 -9.00 -25.47 4.67
C ASN A 80 -9.01 -24.05 5.26
N ALA A 81 -10.19 -23.55 5.62
CA ALA A 81 -10.34 -22.27 6.27
C ALA A 81 -9.66 -22.25 7.65
N PRO A 82 -9.39 -21.06 8.21
CA PRO A 82 -8.94 -20.93 9.59
C PRO A 82 -9.87 -21.67 10.56
N PRO A 83 -9.34 -22.26 11.66
CA PRO A 83 -10.16 -22.93 12.66
C PRO A 83 -11.21 -22.00 13.27
N HIS A 84 -12.50 -22.30 13.07
CA HIS A 84 -13.58 -21.68 13.80
C HIS A 84 -13.65 -22.29 15.21
N THR A 85 -13.92 -21.48 16.23
CA THR A 85 -13.88 -21.85 17.65
C THR A 85 -14.85 -22.95 18.09
N THR A 86 -15.74 -23.46 17.23
CA THR A 86 -16.83 -24.38 17.66
C THR A 86 -17.29 -25.44 16.66
N THR A 87 -16.72 -25.56 15.45
CA THR A 87 -17.15 -26.56 14.44
C THR A 87 -16.02 -27.02 13.52
N ALA A 88 -16.29 -28.05 12.70
CA ALA A 88 -15.39 -28.52 11.65
C ALA A 88 -14.94 -27.37 10.74
N THR A 89 -13.64 -27.28 10.47
CA THR A 89 -13.04 -26.28 9.57
C THR A 89 -13.65 -26.37 8.17
N PRO A 90 -14.40 -25.34 7.70
CA PRO A 90 -14.92 -25.35 6.35
C PRO A 90 -13.77 -25.31 5.33
N ARG A 91 -13.96 -25.90 4.16
CA ARG A 91 -13.03 -25.75 3.02
C ARG A 91 -13.42 -24.51 2.23
N TRP A 92 -12.46 -23.68 1.86
CA TRP A 92 -12.65 -22.56 0.94
C TRP A 92 -12.05 -22.92 -0.41
N THR A 93 -12.84 -22.83 -1.48
CA THR A 93 -12.25 -22.79 -2.83
C THR A 93 -11.45 -21.49 -3.01
N TRP A 94 -10.58 -21.43 -4.02
CA TRP A 94 -9.90 -20.17 -4.35
C TRP A 94 -10.88 -19.05 -4.68
N GLY A 95 -11.99 -19.39 -5.34
CA GLY A 95 -13.08 -18.45 -5.64
C GLY A 95 -13.74 -17.92 -4.37
N ASP A 96 -14.01 -18.79 -3.39
CA ASP A 96 -14.61 -18.39 -2.09
C ASP A 96 -13.69 -17.42 -1.34
N TRP A 97 -12.39 -17.76 -1.24
CA TRP A 97 -11.44 -16.90 -0.54
C TRP A 97 -11.27 -15.56 -1.26
N ALA A 98 -11.14 -15.55 -2.59
CA ALA A 98 -11.07 -14.32 -3.36
C ALA A 98 -12.32 -13.45 -3.17
N ALA A 99 -13.52 -14.04 -3.24
CA ALA A 99 -14.78 -13.34 -3.03
C ALA A 99 -14.85 -12.73 -1.62
N LYS A 100 -14.40 -13.47 -0.60
CA LYS A 100 -14.35 -13.00 0.78
C LYS A 100 -13.46 -11.76 0.93
N ILE A 101 -12.24 -11.78 0.40
CA ILE A 101 -11.36 -10.60 0.40
C ILE A 101 -12.03 -9.44 -0.35
N LYS A 102 -12.52 -9.68 -1.57
CA LYS A 102 -13.13 -8.65 -2.42
C LYS A 102 -14.31 -7.96 -1.76
N ASN A 103 -15.20 -8.72 -1.13
CA ASN A 103 -16.41 -8.19 -0.51
C ASN A 103 -16.13 -7.34 0.75
N ASN A 104 -14.96 -7.53 1.39
CA ASN A 104 -14.57 -6.81 2.59
C ASN A 104 -13.51 -5.72 2.33
N PHE A 105 -12.75 -5.79 1.24
CA PHE A 105 -11.61 -4.90 1.02
C PHE A 105 -12.00 -3.43 1.04
N GLU A 106 -12.94 -3.04 0.18
CA GLU A 106 -13.35 -1.64 0.05
C GLU A 106 -13.89 -1.12 1.38
N THR A 107 -14.77 -1.87 2.06
CA THR A 107 -15.41 -1.41 3.31
C THR A 107 -14.44 -1.28 4.48
N ARG A 108 -13.37 -2.09 4.51
CA ARG A 108 -12.36 -2.07 5.58
C ARG A 108 -11.24 -1.07 5.33
N PHE A 109 -10.74 -0.98 4.10
CA PHE A 109 -9.61 -0.11 3.77
C PHE A 109 -10.03 1.30 3.34
N TRP A 110 -11.23 1.53 2.79
CA TRP A 110 -11.63 2.87 2.39
C TRP A 110 -11.98 3.74 3.60
N LEU A 111 -11.36 4.93 3.69
CA LEU A 111 -11.75 5.98 4.62
C LEU A 111 -12.62 7.01 3.88
N PRO A 112 -13.95 7.02 4.10
CA PRO A 112 -14.84 7.96 3.43
C PRO A 112 -14.67 9.38 3.94
N GLU A 113 -15.13 10.35 3.15
CA GLU A 113 -15.18 11.74 3.57
C GLU A 113 -16.17 11.91 4.71
N ARG A 114 -15.73 12.60 5.77
CA ARG A 114 -16.61 13.01 6.84
C ARG A 114 -17.44 14.22 6.39
N SER A 115 -18.76 14.17 6.59
CA SER A 115 -19.65 15.33 6.47
C SER A 115 -19.26 16.41 7.49
N LYS A 116 -19.79 17.62 7.35
CA LYS A 116 -19.28 18.77 8.11
C LYS A 116 -19.55 18.73 9.62
N ASP A 117 -20.45 17.87 10.10
CA ASP A 117 -21.06 17.95 11.43
C ASP A 117 -20.83 16.68 12.29
N GLY A 118 -19.96 16.74 13.30
CA GLY A 118 -19.81 15.78 14.43
C GLY A 118 -18.52 14.93 14.44
N ASP A 119 -17.41 15.37 15.07
CA ASP A 119 -16.94 15.18 16.48
C ASP A 119 -16.72 13.71 16.94
N THR A 120 -15.67 13.25 17.65
CA THR A 120 -14.29 13.60 18.10
C THR A 120 -13.67 12.25 18.55
N CYS A 121 -12.40 11.85 18.40
CA CYS A 121 -11.14 12.32 19.00
C CYS A 121 -9.95 11.53 18.36
N GLY A 122 -8.80 12.19 18.08
CA GLY A 122 -7.50 11.49 17.84
C GLY A 122 -6.63 11.85 16.61
N GLN A 123 -6.98 12.87 15.82
CA GLN A 123 -6.26 13.54 14.70
C GLN A 123 -5.05 12.89 13.95
N ILE A 124 -5.31 12.42 12.71
CA ILE A 124 -4.87 13.05 11.44
C ILE A 124 -6.15 13.39 10.66
N ASP A 125 -6.45 14.65 10.37
CA ASP A 125 -7.63 14.99 9.56
C ASP A 125 -7.48 16.31 8.79
N ILE A 126 -8.04 16.36 7.56
CA ILE A 126 -9.14 17.30 7.22
C ILE A 126 -9.95 16.82 6.00
N ARG A 127 -10.58 15.66 6.21
CA ARG A 127 -11.80 15.04 5.67
C ARG A 127 -11.56 14.06 4.52
N GLN A 128 -11.26 12.82 4.94
CA GLN A 128 -10.56 11.71 4.28
C GLN A 128 -11.20 11.18 2.99
N GLY A 129 -10.39 10.66 2.08
CA GLY A 129 -10.84 10.10 0.80
C GLY A 129 -9.75 9.23 0.20
N TYR A 130 -9.17 8.37 1.04
CA TYR A 130 -8.02 7.53 0.73
C TYR A 130 -8.13 6.17 1.42
N TYR A 131 -7.21 5.27 1.10
CA TYR A 131 -7.18 3.92 1.67
C TYR A 131 -6.25 3.86 2.87
N ARG A 132 -6.69 3.20 3.93
CA ARG A 132 -5.88 2.85 5.11
C ARG A 132 -4.63 2.12 4.66
N ASP A 133 -3.55 2.35 5.39
CA ASP A 133 -2.31 1.64 5.18
C ASP A 133 -2.35 0.21 5.75
N ILE A 134 -3.04 0.05 6.88
CA ILE A 134 -3.19 -1.18 7.66
C ILE A 134 -4.58 -1.18 8.32
N CYS A 135 -5.14 -2.38 8.55
CA CYS A 135 -6.38 -2.58 9.32
C CYS A 135 -6.14 -3.53 10.50
N ASP A 136 -6.93 -3.37 11.56
CA ASP A 136 -6.93 -4.22 12.76
C ASP A 136 -5.53 -4.36 13.38
N CYS A 137 -4.79 -3.25 13.43
CA CYS A 137 -3.44 -3.22 13.97
C CYS A 137 -3.43 -2.85 15.46
N SER A 138 -2.25 -2.95 16.08
CA SER A 138 -2.09 -2.65 17.51
C SER A 138 -2.17 -1.16 17.86
N ASP A 139 -1.97 -0.26 16.89
CA ASP A 139 -2.06 1.20 17.06
C ASP A 139 -3.15 1.80 16.15
N PRO A 140 -4.34 2.11 16.69
CA PRO A 140 -5.43 2.68 15.91
C PRO A 140 -5.09 3.97 15.15
N ASN A 141 -4.08 4.73 15.59
CA ASN A 141 -3.66 5.94 14.88
C ASN A 141 -2.94 5.61 13.58
N ALA A 142 -2.20 4.50 13.55
CA ALA A 142 -1.46 4.05 12.37
C ALA A 142 -2.41 3.66 11.22
N GLU A 143 -3.65 3.23 11.51
CA GLU A 143 -4.67 2.96 10.49
C GLU A 143 -5.15 4.24 9.75
N LEU A 144 -4.97 5.40 10.38
CA LEU A 144 -5.39 6.70 9.82
C LEU A 144 -4.26 7.41 9.07
N GLN A 145 -3.07 6.82 9.02
CA GLN A 145 -1.93 7.40 8.31
C GLN A 145 -2.10 7.23 6.80
N LEU A 146 -1.96 8.35 6.07
CA LEU A 146 -1.85 8.30 4.62
C LEU A 146 -0.41 7.89 4.23
N ARG A 147 -0.29 6.70 3.65
CA ARG A 147 0.96 6.11 3.17
C ARG A 147 0.81 5.59 1.74
N PRO A 148 1.91 5.44 0.98
CA PRO A 148 1.86 5.05 -0.42
C PRO A 148 1.66 3.53 -0.66
N ASN A 149 1.52 2.70 0.37
CA ASN A 149 1.53 1.23 0.22
C ASN A 149 0.31 0.69 -0.54
N PHE A 150 -0.84 1.36 -0.47
CA PHE A 150 -2.03 0.93 -1.21
C PHE A 150 -1.83 0.98 -2.74
N LEU A 151 -0.84 1.73 -3.24
CA LEU A 151 -0.47 1.78 -4.66
C LEU A 151 0.01 0.42 -5.16
N VAL A 152 0.65 -0.37 -4.29
CA VAL A 152 1.07 -1.74 -4.59
C VAL A 152 -0.17 -2.60 -4.82
N ALA A 153 -1.11 -2.60 -3.88
CA ALA A 153 -2.37 -3.34 -3.98
C ALA A 153 -3.17 -2.94 -5.23
N MET A 154 -3.32 -1.64 -5.50
CA MET A 154 -4.00 -1.14 -6.70
C MET A 154 -3.35 -1.67 -7.99
N THR A 155 -2.02 -1.62 -8.06
CA THR A 155 -1.29 -2.03 -9.26
C THR A 155 -1.38 -3.54 -9.49
N VAL A 156 -1.16 -4.36 -8.47
CA VAL A 156 -1.12 -5.83 -8.64
C VAL A 156 -2.51 -6.40 -8.95
N CYS A 157 -3.55 -5.87 -8.31
CA CYS A 157 -4.92 -6.32 -8.56
C CYS A 157 -5.40 -5.90 -9.95
N ALA A 158 -5.00 -4.71 -10.41
CA ALA A 158 -5.46 -4.20 -11.70
C ALA A 158 -4.64 -4.72 -12.90
N LEU A 159 -3.37 -5.12 -12.72
CA LEU A 159 -2.59 -5.75 -13.79
C LEU A 159 -3.06 -7.16 -14.13
N LEU A 160 -3.60 -7.89 -13.14
CA LEU A 160 -4.31 -9.14 -13.43
C LEU A 160 -5.40 -8.90 -14.47
N CYS A 161 -6.16 -7.81 -14.34
CA CYS A 161 -7.22 -7.45 -15.29
C CYS A 161 -6.71 -7.26 -16.72
N ILE A 162 -5.54 -6.66 -16.91
CA ILE A 162 -4.98 -6.33 -18.24
C ILE A 162 -4.44 -7.56 -18.95
N TYR A 163 -3.75 -8.45 -18.23
CA TYR A 163 -3.27 -9.73 -18.80
C TYR A 163 -4.37 -10.77 -18.99
N LEU A 164 -5.57 -10.50 -18.47
CA LEU A 164 -6.71 -11.40 -18.57
C LEU A 164 -7.56 -11.22 -19.82
N THR A 165 -7.39 -10.14 -20.61
CA THR A 165 -7.89 -9.77 -21.97
C THR A 165 -9.23 -10.31 -22.53
N LEU A 166 -9.96 -11.14 -21.80
CA LEU A 166 -11.08 -11.96 -22.25
C LEU A 166 -12.20 -12.03 -21.20
N LEU A 167 -12.05 -11.38 -20.04
CA LEU A 167 -13.12 -11.33 -19.03
C LEU A 167 -13.49 -9.88 -18.75
N LEU A 168 -14.69 -9.50 -19.22
CA LEU A 168 -15.44 -8.27 -18.96
C LEU A 168 -15.71 -7.99 -17.45
N GLN A 169 -15.15 -8.80 -16.54
CA GLN A 169 -15.40 -8.76 -15.11
C GLN A 169 -14.12 -9.02 -14.32
N ALA A 170 -13.01 -8.42 -14.70
CA ALA A 170 -11.80 -8.52 -13.90
C ALA A 170 -12.09 -7.92 -12.50
N PRO A 171 -12.07 -8.74 -11.43
CA PRO A 171 -12.61 -8.33 -10.15
C PRO A 171 -11.55 -7.47 -9.46
N ASP A 172 -11.76 -6.16 -9.51
CA ASP A 172 -10.91 -5.21 -8.81
C ASP A 172 -11.37 -5.11 -7.34
N LEU A 173 -10.39 -4.99 -6.44
CA LEU A 173 -10.62 -4.71 -5.03
C LEU A 173 -11.10 -3.26 -4.82
N PHE A 174 -10.72 -2.36 -5.75
CA PHE A 174 -10.90 -0.93 -5.61
C PHE A 174 -12.11 -0.40 -6.38
N ASN A 175 -12.92 0.40 -5.71
CA ASN A 175 -13.88 1.27 -6.39
C ASN A 175 -13.13 2.33 -7.22
N PRO A 176 -13.35 2.41 -8.55
CA PRO A 176 -12.62 3.30 -9.45
C PRO A 176 -12.66 4.79 -9.05
N ARG A 177 -13.80 5.29 -8.56
CA ARG A 177 -13.96 6.70 -8.18
C ARG A 177 -13.24 7.01 -6.87
N ASN A 178 -13.35 6.11 -5.89
CA ASN A 178 -12.62 6.21 -4.62
C ASN A 178 -11.10 6.08 -4.83
N ALA A 179 -10.68 5.12 -5.64
CA ALA A 179 -9.28 4.93 -6.04
C ALA A 179 -8.69 6.19 -6.68
N TRP A 180 -9.39 6.75 -7.66
CA TRP A 180 -8.96 7.98 -8.30
C TRP A 180 -8.81 9.15 -7.32
N LYS A 181 -9.77 9.29 -6.41
CA LYS A 181 -9.71 10.31 -5.35
C LYS A 181 -8.50 10.12 -4.45
N ALA A 182 -8.24 8.90 -3.99
CA ALA A 182 -7.06 8.58 -3.19
C ALA A 182 -5.76 8.91 -3.93
N LEU A 183 -5.70 8.65 -5.24
CA LEU A 183 -4.55 8.95 -6.09
C LEU A 183 -4.34 10.47 -6.25
N GLU A 184 -5.40 11.27 -6.38
CA GLU A 184 -5.29 12.73 -6.43
C GLU A 184 -4.80 13.32 -5.09
N ILE A 185 -5.23 12.75 -3.97
CA ILE A 185 -4.69 13.14 -2.64
C ILE A 185 -3.22 12.74 -2.55
N THR A 186 -2.88 11.51 -2.95
CA THR A 186 -1.51 10.98 -2.92
C THR A 186 -0.56 11.78 -3.80
N LYS A 187 -1.01 12.20 -4.98
CA LYS A 187 -0.26 13.12 -5.85
C LYS A 187 0.10 14.42 -5.12
N LYS A 188 -0.86 15.00 -4.39
CA LYS A 188 -0.67 16.29 -3.70
C LYS A 188 0.20 16.17 -2.45
N GLN A 189 0.07 15.07 -1.71
CA GLN A 189 0.67 14.92 -0.39
C GLN A 189 1.99 14.12 -0.40
N LEU A 190 2.07 13.06 -1.21
CA LEU A 190 3.13 12.08 -1.13
C LEU A 190 4.11 12.11 -2.31
N LEU A 191 3.72 12.61 -3.48
CA LEU A 191 4.62 12.63 -4.64
C LEU A 191 5.75 13.64 -4.43
N GLY A 192 6.99 13.15 -4.36
CA GLY A 192 8.21 13.95 -4.40
C GLY A 192 8.75 14.10 -5.83
N PRO A 193 9.88 14.81 -6.01
CA PRO A 193 10.49 15.01 -7.32
C PRO A 193 10.96 13.70 -7.97
N LEU A 194 11.53 12.81 -7.16
CA LEU A 194 12.00 11.48 -7.58
C LEU A 194 11.21 10.37 -6.91
N GLY A 195 11.17 10.35 -5.57
CA GLY A 195 10.51 9.32 -4.77
C GLY A 195 9.14 9.71 -4.22
N MET A 196 8.47 8.76 -3.57
CA MET A 196 7.23 8.98 -2.82
C MET A 196 7.52 9.09 -1.33
N LYS A 197 7.05 10.15 -0.68
CA LYS A 197 7.10 10.31 0.77
C LYS A 197 6.41 9.13 1.44
N THR A 198 7.08 8.55 2.43
CA THR A 198 6.61 7.35 3.14
C THR A 198 5.51 7.62 4.15
N LEU A 199 5.29 8.88 4.51
CA LEU A 199 4.22 9.36 5.38
C LEU A 199 3.77 10.75 4.92
N ASP A 200 2.49 11.07 5.14
CA ASP A 200 1.92 12.40 4.91
C ASP A 200 2.66 13.49 5.72
N PRO A 201 3.14 14.58 5.09
CA PRO A 201 3.77 15.71 5.78
C PRO A 201 2.95 16.36 6.89
N ARG A 202 1.63 16.15 6.89
CA ARG A 202 0.71 16.69 7.91
C ARG A 202 0.64 15.81 9.17
N ASP A 203 1.19 14.61 9.11
CA ASP A 203 1.28 13.72 10.26
C ASP A 203 2.31 14.25 11.28
N LYS A 204 1.96 14.19 12.56
CA LYS A 204 2.84 14.56 13.68
C LYS A 204 4.15 13.77 13.71
N ASP A 205 4.16 12.56 13.16
CA ASP A 205 5.31 11.65 13.15
C ASP A 205 6.18 11.83 11.90
N TYR A 206 5.82 12.76 11.00
CA TYR A 206 6.59 13.03 9.79
C TYR A 206 7.96 13.64 10.09
N ARG A 207 9.02 12.95 9.65
CA ARG A 207 10.44 13.32 9.78
C ARG A 207 11.16 12.97 8.48
N CYS A 208 11.33 13.94 7.60
CA CYS A 208 11.86 13.71 6.24
C CYS A 208 13.39 13.58 6.11
N ALA A 209 14.16 14.13 7.04
CA ALA A 209 15.62 14.12 6.98
C ALA A 209 16.19 12.84 7.63
N TYR A 210 16.45 11.82 6.82
CA TYR A 210 17.05 10.56 7.26
C TYR A 210 18.57 10.68 7.40
N ASN A 211 19.07 10.41 8.61
CA ASN A 211 20.49 10.27 8.89
C ASN A 211 20.71 9.04 9.79
N ASN A 212 21.30 7.98 9.23
CA ASN A 212 21.56 6.75 9.99
C ASN A 212 22.62 6.92 11.08
N SER A 213 23.47 7.94 10.97
CA SER A 213 24.56 8.23 11.91
C SER A 213 24.16 9.27 12.97
N ASP A 214 22.89 9.66 13.04
CA ASP A 214 22.40 10.61 14.04
C ASP A 214 22.48 10.02 15.46
N ASP A 215 23.45 10.46 16.26
CA ASP A 215 23.59 10.08 17.68
C ASP A 215 23.00 11.15 18.62
N SER A 216 21.87 11.77 18.25
CA SER A 216 21.17 12.71 19.14
C SER A 216 20.36 11.99 20.23
N TYR A 217 19.74 12.77 21.12
CA TYR A 217 18.75 12.27 22.10
C TYR A 217 17.32 12.22 21.53
N ASP A 218 17.11 12.59 20.26
CA ASP A 218 15.78 12.59 19.67
C ASP A 218 15.37 11.17 19.27
N TYR A 219 14.42 10.61 20.03
CA TYR A 219 13.86 9.29 19.81
C TYR A 219 13.42 9.04 18.36
N SER A 220 12.87 10.06 17.70
CA SER A 220 12.21 9.96 16.40
C SER A 220 13.16 9.91 15.21
N ILE A 221 14.43 10.27 15.38
CA ILE A 221 15.43 10.32 14.30
C ILE A 221 16.73 9.57 14.62
N ALA A 222 17.07 9.40 15.90
CA ALA A 222 18.36 8.82 16.30
C ALA A 222 18.57 7.42 15.69
N HIS A 223 19.77 7.22 15.16
CA HIS A 223 20.19 6.05 14.38
C HIS A 223 19.25 5.74 13.19
N GLY A 224 18.71 6.78 12.56
CA GLY A 224 17.84 6.69 11.39
C GLY A 224 16.46 6.12 11.68
N PHE A 225 15.91 6.34 12.88
CA PHE A 225 14.59 5.82 13.28
C PHE A 225 13.47 6.25 12.31
N ASN A 226 13.63 7.39 11.63
CA ASN A 226 12.69 7.92 10.65
C ASN A 226 12.81 7.36 9.23
N TYR A 227 13.53 6.26 9.00
CA TYR A 227 13.78 5.68 7.66
C TYR A 227 12.52 5.51 6.78
N HIS A 228 11.35 5.27 7.40
CA HIS A 228 10.05 5.15 6.73
C HIS A 228 8.98 6.11 7.29
N GLN A 229 9.39 7.27 7.82
CA GLN A 229 8.49 8.27 8.42
C GLN A 229 8.54 9.61 7.68
N GLY A 230 8.76 9.61 6.37
CA GLY A 230 8.87 10.84 5.59
C GLY A 230 9.83 10.79 4.40
N PRO A 231 10.99 10.08 4.48
CA PRO A 231 11.89 9.96 3.35
C PRO A 231 11.16 9.48 2.08
N GLU A 232 11.64 9.95 0.94
CA GLU A 232 11.03 9.77 -0.37
C GLU A 232 11.59 8.52 -1.05
N TRP A 233 10.84 7.43 -1.04
CA TRP A 233 11.28 6.14 -1.57
C TRP A 233 10.95 5.99 -3.04
N LEU A 234 11.95 5.61 -3.83
CA LEU A 234 11.86 5.69 -5.28
C LEU A 234 11.01 4.58 -5.91
N TRP A 235 11.13 3.35 -5.41
CA TRP A 235 10.46 2.19 -6.02
C TRP A 235 8.92 2.34 -6.02
N LEU A 236 8.38 3.06 -5.04
CA LEU A 236 6.97 3.41 -4.93
C LEU A 236 6.49 4.34 -6.06
N THR A 237 7.37 5.17 -6.63
CA THR A 237 7.04 6.03 -7.78
C THR A 237 6.60 5.19 -8.99
N GLY A 238 7.19 4.00 -9.17
CA GLY A 238 6.75 3.06 -10.21
C GLY A 238 5.31 2.58 -9.99
N TYR A 239 4.97 2.20 -8.75
CA TYR A 239 3.60 1.81 -8.38
C TYR A 239 2.61 2.97 -8.47
N TYR A 240 3.02 4.18 -8.13
CA TYR A 240 2.22 5.40 -8.33
C TYR A 240 1.87 5.59 -9.82
N ILE A 241 2.87 5.64 -10.71
CA ILE A 241 2.64 5.81 -12.16
C ILE A 241 1.69 4.73 -12.70
N ARG A 242 1.94 3.46 -12.33
CA ARG A 242 1.12 2.33 -12.82
C ARG A 242 -0.32 2.41 -12.32
N SER A 243 -0.53 2.64 -11.03
CA SER A 243 -1.87 2.77 -10.46
C SER A 243 -2.66 3.93 -11.07
N ARG A 244 -2.01 5.08 -11.31
CA ARG A 244 -2.58 6.23 -12.04
C ARG A 244 -3.05 5.86 -13.44
N LEU A 245 -2.18 5.23 -14.24
CA LEU A 245 -2.50 4.82 -15.62
C LEU A 245 -3.66 3.84 -15.66
N VAL A 246 -3.65 2.83 -14.79
CA VAL A 246 -4.69 1.80 -14.78
C VAL A 246 -6.03 2.36 -14.31
N MET A 247 -6.06 3.16 -13.24
CA MET A 247 -7.31 3.77 -12.77
C MET A 247 -7.88 4.80 -13.75
N ALA A 248 -7.03 5.54 -14.46
CA ALA A 248 -7.47 6.45 -15.52
C ALA A 248 -8.14 5.70 -16.67
N GLN A 249 -7.59 4.54 -17.07
CA GLN A 249 -8.22 3.68 -18.07
C GLN A 249 -9.57 3.16 -17.56
N ARG A 250 -9.63 2.62 -16.33
CA ARG A 250 -10.89 2.12 -15.75
C ARG A 250 -11.96 3.20 -15.65
N LEU A 251 -11.61 4.42 -15.25
CA LEU A 251 -12.56 5.54 -15.25
C LEU A 251 -13.08 5.86 -16.64
N THR A 252 -12.22 5.82 -17.65
CA THR A 252 -12.61 6.04 -19.05
C THR A 252 -13.53 4.93 -19.55
N ASP A 253 -13.29 3.68 -19.15
CA ASP A 253 -14.13 2.53 -19.51
C ASP A 253 -15.54 2.63 -18.87
N LEU A 254 -15.63 3.21 -17.67
CA LEU A 254 -16.90 3.43 -16.96
C LEU A 254 -17.65 4.66 -17.46
N ASP A 255 -16.91 5.70 -17.83
CA ASP A 255 -17.45 6.99 -18.28
C ASP A 255 -16.56 7.54 -19.40
N PRO A 256 -16.93 7.32 -20.67
CA PRO A 256 -16.14 7.79 -21.82
C PRO A 256 -15.91 9.31 -21.83
N SER A 257 -16.71 10.11 -21.11
CA SER A 257 -16.49 11.55 -20.98
C SER A 257 -15.20 11.88 -20.21
N MET A 258 -14.67 10.92 -19.44
CA MET A 258 -13.43 11.04 -18.68
C MET A 258 -12.16 10.73 -19.50
N ALA A 259 -12.25 10.53 -20.82
CA ALA A 259 -11.11 10.19 -21.67
C ALA A 259 -9.94 11.19 -21.59
N SER A 260 -10.21 12.47 -21.27
CA SER A 260 -9.19 13.51 -21.07
C SER A 260 -8.27 13.21 -19.89
N ILE A 261 -8.76 12.48 -18.87
CA ILE A 261 -7.97 12.07 -17.70
C ILE A 261 -6.76 11.23 -18.13
N ARG A 262 -6.95 10.30 -19.07
CA ARG A 262 -5.86 9.44 -19.57
C ARG A 262 -4.74 10.27 -20.18
N ALA A 263 -5.07 11.28 -20.99
CA ALA A 263 -4.07 12.15 -21.60
C ALA A 263 -3.28 12.95 -20.54
N HIS A 264 -3.95 13.45 -19.50
CA HIS A 264 -3.28 14.13 -18.38
C HIS A 264 -2.34 13.20 -17.63
N VAL A 265 -2.75 11.95 -17.36
CA VAL A 265 -1.92 10.97 -16.65
C VAL A 265 -0.71 10.53 -17.47
N VAL A 266 -0.86 10.36 -18.78
CA VAL A 266 0.27 10.04 -19.67
C VAL A 266 1.30 11.17 -19.62
N ARG A 267 0.86 12.43 -19.69
CA ARG A 267 1.75 13.59 -19.58
C ARG A 267 2.46 13.65 -18.23
N GLU A 268 1.73 13.51 -17.14
CA GLU A 268 2.29 13.46 -15.78
C GLU A 268 3.34 12.33 -15.65
N SER A 269 3.05 11.16 -16.21
CA SER A 269 3.98 10.02 -16.21
C SER A 269 5.25 10.34 -16.98
N GLN A 270 5.14 10.97 -18.15
CA GLN A 270 6.28 11.41 -18.95
C GLN A 270 7.13 12.46 -18.21
N GLU A 271 6.50 13.40 -17.50
CA GLU A 271 7.20 14.41 -16.70
C GLU A 271 7.98 13.76 -15.54
N ILE A 272 7.39 12.79 -14.84
CA ILE A 272 8.09 12.04 -13.78
C ILE A 272 9.26 11.25 -14.38
N LEU A 273 9.02 10.48 -15.44
CA LEU A 273 10.07 9.69 -16.10
C LEU A 273 11.19 10.56 -16.67
N LEU A 274 10.89 11.77 -17.15
CA LEU A 274 11.90 12.73 -17.59
C LEU A 274 12.78 13.18 -16.42
N ARG A 275 12.22 13.46 -15.24
CA ARG A 275 13.00 13.79 -14.04
C ARG A 275 13.93 12.64 -13.64
N LEU A 276 13.42 11.40 -13.66
CA LEU A 276 14.22 10.21 -13.37
C LEU A 276 15.35 10.03 -14.40
N ASN A 277 15.05 10.15 -15.69
CA ASN A 277 16.05 10.03 -16.75
C ASN A 277 17.12 11.12 -16.66
N ASN A 278 16.74 12.36 -16.34
CA ASN A 278 17.69 13.45 -16.12
C ASN A 278 18.62 13.13 -14.92
N HIS A 279 18.08 12.56 -13.84
CA HIS A 279 18.89 12.12 -12.70
C HIS A 279 19.88 11.03 -13.09
N ILE A 280 19.45 9.98 -13.81
CA ILE A 280 20.33 8.91 -14.32
C ILE A 280 21.46 9.49 -15.19
N ARG A 281 21.14 10.50 -16.00
CA ARG A 281 22.11 11.17 -16.89
C ARG A 281 23.08 12.10 -16.16
N ALA A 282 22.71 12.62 -14.99
CA ALA A 282 23.58 13.46 -14.17
C ALA A 282 24.38 12.66 -13.14
N SER A 283 23.84 11.53 -12.67
CA SER A 283 24.44 10.70 -11.64
C SER A 283 25.74 10.02 -12.13
N PRO A 284 26.83 10.05 -11.33
CA PRO A 284 28.07 9.35 -11.67
C PRO A 284 27.88 7.83 -11.76
N TRP A 285 26.86 7.29 -11.08
CA TRP A 285 26.54 5.86 -11.03
C TRP A 285 25.64 5.40 -12.18
N ARG A 286 25.11 6.32 -13.00
CA ARG A 286 24.09 6.02 -14.03
C ARG A 286 22.89 5.24 -13.48
N SER A 287 22.53 5.53 -12.24
CA SER A 287 21.46 4.88 -11.50
C SER A 287 20.53 5.90 -10.85
N LEU A 288 19.46 5.41 -10.25
CA LEU A 288 18.60 6.18 -9.38
C LEU A 288 18.87 5.76 -7.91
N PRO A 289 18.71 6.68 -6.94
CA PRO A 289 18.92 6.36 -5.53
C PRO A 289 17.80 5.45 -4.99
N GLU A 290 18.06 4.71 -3.92
CA GLU A 290 17.03 3.94 -3.21
C GLU A 290 15.91 4.86 -2.67
N LEU A 291 16.35 5.94 -2.02
CA LEU A 291 15.51 6.97 -1.43
C LEU A 291 16.16 8.34 -1.59
N THR A 292 15.35 9.37 -1.47
CA THR A 292 15.78 10.75 -1.32
C THR A 292 15.27 11.34 -0.02
N GLN A 293 15.91 12.42 0.41
CA GLN A 293 15.45 13.24 1.51
C GLN A 293 14.24 14.08 1.05
N VAL A 294 13.97 15.19 1.74
CA VAL A 294 12.91 16.11 1.33
C VAL A 294 13.20 16.70 -0.04
N ASN A 295 12.17 16.74 -0.90
CA ASN A 295 12.23 17.39 -2.21
C ASN A 295 13.34 16.85 -3.13
N GLY A 296 13.60 15.55 -3.11
CA GLY A 296 14.52 14.89 -4.03
C GLY A 296 16.01 15.13 -3.74
N GLU A 297 16.36 15.69 -2.59
CA GLU A 297 17.76 15.82 -2.17
C GLU A 297 18.38 14.43 -1.98
N VAL A 298 19.52 14.19 -2.63
CA VAL A 298 20.27 12.93 -2.56
C VAL A 298 21.40 13.11 -1.56
N SER A 299 21.48 12.20 -0.58
CA SER A 299 22.55 12.13 0.42
C SER A 299 23.86 11.59 -0.17
#